data_AF-A0A1F4QVV7-F1
#
_entry.id   AF-A0A1F4QVV7-F1
#
_cell.length_a   1.000
_cell.length_b   1.000
_cell.length_c   1.000
_cell.angle_alpha   90.00
_cell.angle_beta   90.00
_cell.angle_gamma   90.00
#
_symmetry.space_group_name_H-M   'P 1'
#
loop_
_entity.id
_entity.type
_entity.pdbx_description
1 polymer ?
#
loop_
_entity_poly.entity_id
_entity_poly.type
_entity_poly.pdbx_seq_one_letter_code
_entity_poly.pdbx_strand_id
1 'polypeptide(L)'
;MTKRKKDSSGELPIFEWIKKAEELSRQAGIPAKGSLDIDSEFRAAVSEDIKAAKDATGRELSRYEVAARMSELVGQEITASMLNNWTADAHEKHRFPCQFLPAFILSTGGRRAFEALSRKSGLFALPGAEALRAEIQRIDEEMKKLKGEKVKRELFLREMGGGE
;
A
#
# COMPACT_ATOMS: atom_id res chain seq x y z
N MET A 1 1.88 -46.39 -3.23
CA MET A 1 2.74 -45.30 -2.71
C MET A 1 2.45 -44.03 -3.50
N THR A 2 1.43 -43.26 -3.11
CA THR A 2 0.95 -42.07 -3.84
C THR A 2 1.57 -40.81 -3.26
N LYS A 3 2.42 -40.11 -4.04
CA LYS A 3 3.01 -38.82 -3.64
C LYS A 3 1.92 -37.73 -3.64
N ARG A 4 1.56 -37.24 -2.46
CA ARG A 4 0.71 -36.04 -2.29
C ARG A 4 1.45 -34.80 -2.80
N LYS A 5 0.84 -34.12 -3.76
CA LYS A 5 1.20 -32.77 -4.25
C LYS A 5 0.81 -31.78 -3.15
N LYS A 6 1.76 -31.05 -2.59
CA LYS A 6 1.52 -30.01 -1.57
C LYS A 6 1.30 -28.70 -2.32
N ASP A 7 0.06 -28.22 -2.31
CA ASP A 7 -0.30 -26.89 -2.77
C ASP A 7 0.47 -25.85 -1.93
N SER A 8 1.42 -25.16 -2.55
CA SER A 8 2.07 -23.99 -1.97
C SER A 8 1.35 -22.76 -2.49
N SER A 9 0.49 -22.21 -1.64
CA SER A 9 -0.12 -20.89 -1.75
C SER A 9 0.90 -19.88 -2.30
N GLY A 10 0.56 -19.26 -3.44
CA GLY A 10 1.46 -18.44 -4.24
C GLY A 10 1.78 -17.08 -3.64
N GLU A 11 2.55 -17.07 -2.56
CA GLU A 11 3.30 -15.87 -2.16
C GLU A 11 4.58 -15.82 -3.00
N LEU A 12 4.61 -14.93 -3.99
CA LEU A 12 5.83 -14.69 -4.75
C LEU A 12 6.94 -14.22 -3.80
N PRO A 13 8.19 -14.69 -3.98
CA PRO A 13 9.33 -14.22 -3.19
C PRO A 13 9.42 -12.68 -3.24
N ILE A 14 9.76 -12.05 -2.11
CA ILE A 14 9.86 -10.58 -1.99
C ILE A 14 10.71 -9.93 -3.09
N PHE A 15 11.70 -10.65 -3.59
CA PHE A 15 12.57 -10.21 -4.68
C PHE A 15 11.84 -10.07 -6.03
N GLU A 16 10.86 -10.94 -6.31
CA GLU A 16 9.98 -10.82 -7.48
C GLU A 16 9.03 -9.63 -7.34
N TRP A 17 8.58 -9.32 -6.12
CA TRP A 17 7.81 -8.11 -5.85
C TRP A 17 8.61 -6.83 -6.06
N ILE A 18 9.86 -6.81 -5.60
CA ILE A 18 10.76 -5.65 -5.77
C ILE A 18 11.08 -5.45 -7.26
N LYS A 19 11.43 -6.51 -8.00
CA LYS A 19 11.65 -6.42 -9.45
C LYS A 19 10.41 -5.93 -10.18
N LYS A 20 9.24 -6.46 -9.84
CA LYS A 20 7.98 -6.03 -10.44
C LYS A 20 7.65 -4.57 -10.10
N ALA A 21 7.94 -4.12 -8.88
CA ALA A 21 7.78 -2.71 -8.49
C ALA A 21 8.76 -1.80 -9.23
N GLU A 22 10.01 -2.23 -9.41
CA GLU A 22 11.03 -1.51 -10.14
C GLU A 22 10.72 -1.45 -11.65
N GLU A 23 10.23 -2.54 -12.26
CA GLU A 23 9.74 -2.56 -13.64
C GLU A 23 8.53 -1.66 -13.83
N LEU A 24 7.56 -1.66 -12.90
CA LEU A 24 6.41 -0.75 -12.94
C LEU A 24 6.85 0.72 -12.81
N SER A 25 7.83 1.01 -11.93
CA SER A 25 8.39 2.34 -11.77
C SER A 25 9.25 2.79 -12.95
N ARG A 26 9.93 1.86 -13.64
CA ARG A 26 10.81 2.14 -14.78
C ARG A 26 10.04 2.20 -16.12
N GLN A 27 8.91 1.51 -16.21
CA GLN A 27 7.91 1.64 -17.29
C GLN A 27 7.02 2.87 -17.15
N ALA A 28 7.12 3.61 -16.03
CA ALA A 28 6.54 4.94 -15.90
C ALA A 28 7.32 5.97 -16.74
N GLY A 29 7.20 5.86 -18.07
CA GLY A 29 7.32 7.02 -18.94
C GLY A 29 6.25 8.07 -18.57
N ILE A 30 6.29 9.24 -19.21
CA ILE A 30 5.26 10.27 -19.01
C ILE A 30 3.89 9.60 -19.16
N PRO A 31 3.03 9.61 -18.10
CA PRO A 31 1.77 8.89 -18.15
C PRO A 31 0.95 9.38 -19.34
N ALA A 32 0.39 8.44 -20.11
CA ALA A 32 -0.44 8.77 -21.26
C ALA A 32 -1.56 9.72 -20.84
N LYS A 33 -1.91 10.69 -21.69
CA LYS A 33 -2.94 11.68 -21.39
C LYS A 33 -4.24 11.00 -20.95
N GLY A 34 -4.75 11.36 -19.78
CA GLY A 34 -5.97 10.79 -19.19
C GLY A 34 -5.80 9.46 -18.44
N SER A 35 -4.61 8.84 -18.43
CA SER A 35 -4.39 7.53 -17.77
C SER A 35 -4.45 7.53 -16.24
N LEU A 36 -4.59 8.71 -15.63
CA LEU A 36 -4.71 8.94 -14.19
C LEU A 36 -6.15 9.23 -13.74
N ASP A 37 -7.12 9.19 -14.66
CA ASP A 37 -8.54 9.16 -14.26
C ASP A 37 -8.87 7.79 -13.67
N ILE A 38 -8.92 7.73 -12.34
CA ILE A 38 -9.18 6.52 -11.57
C ILE A 38 -10.60 6.49 -10.99
N ASP A 39 -11.50 7.40 -11.33
CA ASP A 39 -12.79 7.54 -10.61
C ASP A 39 -13.58 6.23 -10.59
N SER A 40 -13.80 5.62 -11.76
CA SER A 40 -14.55 4.35 -11.85
C SER A 40 -13.86 3.21 -11.10
N GLU A 41 -12.54 3.10 -11.24
CA GLU A 41 -11.75 2.08 -10.53
C GLU A 41 -11.83 2.26 -9.01
N PHE A 42 -11.68 3.50 -8.54
CA PHE A 42 -11.70 3.86 -7.14
C PHE A 42 -13.09 3.63 -6.52
N ARG A 43 -14.17 3.99 -7.23
CA ARG A 43 -15.56 3.71 -6.80
C ARG A 43 -15.82 2.22 -6.64
N ALA A 44 -15.38 1.42 -7.60
CA ALA A 44 -15.50 -0.03 -7.54
C ALA A 44 -14.72 -0.57 -6.32
N ALA A 45 -13.50 -0.08 -6.10
CA ALA A 45 -12.67 -0.48 -4.97
C ALA A 45 -13.31 -0.14 -3.61
N VAL A 46 -13.86 1.07 -3.45
CA VAL A 46 -14.62 1.47 -2.25
C VAL A 46 -15.84 0.57 -2.06
N SER A 47 -16.58 0.27 -3.13
CA SER A 47 -17.76 -0.60 -3.06
C SER A 47 -17.41 -2.02 -2.59
N GLU A 48 -16.33 -2.59 -3.12
CA GLU A 48 -15.85 -3.91 -2.72
C GLU A 48 -15.29 -3.92 -1.29
N ASP A 49 -14.62 -2.86 -0.84
CA ASP A 49 -14.19 -2.69 0.55
C ASP A 49 -15.40 -2.65 1.51
N ILE A 50 -16.50 -1.98 1.16
CA ILE A 50 -17.74 -2.01 1.97
C ILE A 50 -18.35 -3.41 1.98
N LYS A 51 -18.45 -4.10 0.84
CA LYS A 51 -19.07 -5.44 0.75
C LYS A 51 -18.30 -6.49 1.56
N ALA A 52 -16.97 -6.42 1.57
CA ALA A 52 -16.14 -7.39 2.30
C ALA A 52 -15.89 -6.99 3.76
N ALA A 53 -16.43 -5.87 4.23
CA ALA A 53 -16.18 -5.35 5.56
C ALA A 53 -16.69 -6.32 6.62
N LYS A 54 -15.83 -6.64 7.60
CA LYS A 54 -16.15 -7.57 8.69
C LYS A 54 -15.73 -6.98 10.03
N ASP A 55 -16.44 -7.34 11.10
CA ASP A 55 -16.01 -7.05 12.46
C ASP A 55 -14.98 -8.06 12.99
N ALA A 56 -14.54 -7.85 14.23
CA ALA A 56 -13.56 -8.71 14.90
C ALA A 56 -14.01 -10.17 15.06
N THR A 57 -15.31 -10.45 14.95
CA THR A 57 -15.89 -11.80 15.02
C THR A 57 -16.04 -12.45 13.65
N GLY A 58 -15.71 -11.73 12.57
CA GLY A 58 -15.85 -12.18 11.19
C GLY A 58 -17.26 -11.99 10.61
N ARG A 59 -18.17 -11.34 11.34
CA ARG A 59 -19.51 -10.99 10.86
C ARG A 59 -19.43 -9.83 9.87
N GLU A 60 -20.19 -9.94 8.78
CA GLU A 60 -20.30 -8.88 7.78
C GLU A 60 -20.89 -7.60 8.38
N LEU A 61 -20.31 -6.47 7.99
CA LEU A 61 -20.79 -5.15 8.41
C LEU A 61 -21.77 -4.60 7.39
N SER A 62 -22.90 -4.13 7.89
CA SER A 62 -23.78 -3.30 7.09
C SER A 62 -23.11 -1.96 6.76
N ARG A 63 -23.56 -1.33 5.67
CA ARG A 63 -23.11 0.01 5.29
C ARG A 63 -23.37 1.06 6.37
N TYR A 64 -24.44 0.89 7.16
CA TYR A 64 -24.76 1.75 8.30
C TYR A 64 -23.73 1.62 9.42
N GLU A 65 -23.30 0.39 9.74
CA GLU A 65 -22.25 0.15 10.73
C GLU A 65 -20.91 0.72 10.26
N VAL A 66 -20.56 0.61 8.98
CA VAL A 66 -19.36 1.25 8.41
C VAL A 66 -19.43 2.76 8.57
N ALA A 67 -20.56 3.38 8.20
CA ALA A 67 -20.75 4.83 8.31
C ALA A 67 -20.67 5.33 9.77
N ALA A 68 -21.26 4.58 10.71
CA ALA A 68 -21.19 4.89 12.14
C ALA A 68 -19.74 4.85 12.65
N ARG A 69 -18.98 3.78 12.35
CA ARG A 69 -17.56 3.67 12.72
C ARG A 69 -16.72 4.80 12.15
N MET A 70 -16.94 5.14 10.88
CA MET A 70 -16.24 6.27 10.26
C MET A 70 -16.57 7.58 10.97
N SER A 71 -17.83 7.78 11.36
CA SER A 71 -18.27 8.98 12.08
C SER A 71 -17.55 9.14 13.41
N GLU A 72 -17.45 8.04 14.17
CA GLU A 72 -16.72 8.00 15.45
C GLU A 72 -15.24 8.35 15.27
N LEU A 73 -14.59 7.77 14.26
CA LEU A 73 -13.16 7.99 13.99
C LEU A 73 -12.83 9.40 13.51
N VAL A 74 -13.73 10.01 12.72
CA VAL A 74 -13.51 11.36 12.15
C VAL A 74 -14.00 12.46 13.10
N GLY A 75 -14.92 12.15 14.02
CA GLY A 75 -15.55 13.14 14.89
C GLY A 75 -16.61 14.01 14.19
N GLN A 76 -17.12 13.58 13.04
CA GLN A 76 -18.22 14.23 12.33
C GLN A 76 -19.15 13.19 11.72
N GLU A 77 -20.41 13.54 11.50
CA GLU A 77 -21.39 12.61 10.95
C GLU A 77 -21.07 12.21 9.50
N ILE A 78 -20.98 10.90 9.27
CA ILE A 78 -20.90 10.25 7.97
C ILE A 78 -22.07 9.29 7.87
N THR A 79 -22.90 9.46 6.85
CA THR A 79 -24.14 8.67 6.69
C THR A 79 -23.98 7.55 5.67
N ALA A 80 -24.82 6.52 5.76
CA ALA A 80 -24.88 5.47 4.74
C ALA A 80 -25.27 6.02 3.36
N SER A 81 -26.06 7.11 3.31
CA SER A 81 -26.39 7.81 2.07
C SER A 81 -25.16 8.46 1.43
N MET A 82 -24.28 9.07 2.23
CA MET A 82 -22.99 9.57 1.74
C MET A 82 -22.16 8.45 1.11
N LEU A 83 -22.05 7.30 1.79
CA LEU A 83 -21.35 6.13 1.23
C LEU A 83 -21.97 5.67 -0.09
N ASN A 84 -23.31 5.62 -0.20
CA ASN A 84 -23.99 5.29 -1.46
C ASN A 84 -23.60 6.27 -2.58
N ASN A 85 -23.65 7.57 -2.30
CA ASN A 85 -23.33 8.61 -3.27
C ASN A 85 -21.87 8.53 -3.74
N TRP A 86 -20.93 8.19 -2.85
CA TRP A 86 -19.52 8.02 -3.19
C TRP A 86 -19.24 6.77 -4.02
N THR A 87 -20.09 5.75 -3.94
CA THR A 87 -19.95 4.49 -4.70
C THR A 87 -20.75 4.43 -5.99
N ALA A 88 -21.77 5.27 -6.16
CA ALA A 88 -22.70 5.17 -7.29
C ALA A 88 -22.09 5.67 -8.61
N ASP A 89 -22.25 4.90 -9.69
CA ASP A 89 -21.71 5.25 -11.02
C ASP A 89 -22.38 6.47 -11.66
N ALA A 90 -23.66 6.71 -11.37
CA ALA A 90 -24.45 7.78 -12.00
C ALA A 90 -24.21 9.19 -11.41
N HIS A 91 -23.42 9.32 -10.34
CA HIS A 91 -23.23 10.59 -9.64
C HIS A 91 -21.86 11.21 -9.93
N GLU A 92 -21.78 12.00 -11.01
CA GLU A 92 -20.55 12.74 -11.39
C GLU A 92 -20.07 13.76 -10.35
N LYS A 93 -20.96 14.24 -9.46
CA LYS A 93 -20.64 15.30 -8.48
C LYS A 93 -20.18 14.80 -7.11
N HIS A 94 -20.47 13.55 -6.74
CA HIS A 94 -20.21 13.04 -5.40
C HIS A 94 -19.01 12.09 -5.40
N ARG A 95 -17.81 12.66 -5.37
CA ARG A 95 -16.54 11.94 -5.27
C ARG A 95 -16.26 11.57 -3.82
N PHE A 96 -15.61 10.42 -3.60
CA PHE A 96 -15.16 10.02 -2.28
C PHE A 96 -14.08 11.01 -1.78
N PRO A 97 -14.26 11.65 -0.61
CA PRO A 97 -13.29 12.60 -0.09
C PRO A 97 -12.07 11.89 0.50
N CYS A 98 -10.86 12.20 0.00
CA CYS A 98 -9.62 11.52 0.40
C CYS A 98 -9.32 11.62 1.90
N GLN A 99 -9.75 12.71 2.58
CA GLN A 99 -9.58 12.88 4.02
C GLN A 99 -10.30 11.79 4.85
N PHE A 100 -11.31 11.11 4.29
CA PHE A 100 -12.01 10.02 4.96
C PHE A 100 -11.41 8.64 4.69
N LEU A 101 -10.39 8.55 3.82
CA LEU A 101 -9.75 7.30 3.46
C LEU A 101 -9.16 6.55 4.67
N PRO A 102 -8.47 7.20 5.64
CA PRO A 102 -7.96 6.50 6.82
C PRO A 102 -9.08 5.88 7.67
N ALA A 103 -10.14 6.65 7.96
CA ALA A 103 -11.29 6.17 8.73
C ALA A 103 -12.02 5.04 8.00
N PHE A 104 -12.12 5.12 6.67
CA PHE A 104 -12.72 4.08 5.83
C PHE A 104 -11.93 2.77 5.88
N ILE A 105 -10.61 2.83 5.71
CA ILE A 105 -9.72 1.65 5.78
C ILE A 105 -9.82 1.00 7.16
N LEU A 106 -9.78 1.78 8.24
CA LEU A 106 -9.90 1.24 9.60
C LEU A 106 -11.29 0.68 9.89
N SER A 107 -12.35 1.27 9.33
CA SER A 107 -13.73 0.82 9.56
C SER A 107 -14.07 -0.46 8.80
N THR A 108 -13.54 -0.62 7.59
CA THR A 108 -13.81 -1.76 6.70
C THR A 108 -12.77 -2.88 6.81
N GLY A 109 -11.54 -2.54 7.20
CA GLY A 109 -10.36 -3.41 7.08
C GLY A 109 -9.88 -3.60 5.63
N GLY A 110 -10.57 -2.98 4.67
CA GLY A 110 -10.26 -3.06 3.25
C GLY A 110 -9.09 -2.16 2.85
N ARG A 111 -8.34 -2.57 1.80
CA ARG A 111 -7.22 -1.81 1.26
C ARG A 111 -7.34 -1.51 -0.23
N ARG A 112 -8.38 -2.01 -0.90
CA ARG A 112 -8.52 -1.88 -2.37
C ARG A 112 -8.58 -0.42 -2.80
N ALA A 113 -9.33 0.41 -2.07
CA ALA A 113 -9.43 1.84 -2.36
C ALA A 113 -8.06 2.54 -2.32
N PHE A 114 -7.25 2.24 -1.30
CA PHE A 114 -5.90 2.79 -1.20
C PHE A 114 -4.97 2.24 -2.28
N GLU A 115 -5.04 0.94 -2.59
CA GLU A 115 -4.23 0.30 -3.63
C GLU A 115 -4.53 0.86 -5.03
N ALA A 116 -5.80 1.16 -5.33
CA ALA A 116 -6.19 1.82 -6.59
C ALA A 116 -5.53 3.20 -6.74
N LEU A 117 -5.51 3.98 -5.66
CA LEU A 117 -4.81 5.27 -5.60
C LEU A 117 -3.29 5.09 -5.74
N SER A 118 -2.69 4.25 -4.87
CA SER A 118 -1.24 4.15 -4.74
C SER A 118 -0.58 3.62 -6.02
N ARG A 119 -1.22 2.66 -6.69
CA ARG A 119 -0.71 2.05 -7.92
C ARG A 119 -0.49 3.08 -9.03
N LYS A 120 -1.37 4.08 -9.14
CA LYS A 120 -1.28 5.14 -10.15
C LYS A 120 -0.38 6.29 -9.71
N SER A 121 -0.18 6.45 -8.40
CA SER A 121 0.77 7.40 -7.82
C SER A 121 2.22 6.89 -7.76
N GLY A 122 2.49 5.62 -8.12
CA GLY A 122 3.81 5.01 -7.96
C GLY A 122 4.18 4.73 -6.50
N LEU A 123 3.17 4.61 -5.63
CA LEU A 123 3.32 4.37 -4.19
C LEU A 123 2.86 2.96 -3.83
N PHE A 124 3.45 2.40 -2.78
CA PHE A 124 3.01 1.16 -2.16
C PHE A 124 2.85 1.38 -0.65
N ALA A 125 1.75 0.88 -0.07
CA ALA A 125 1.61 0.81 1.39
C ALA A 125 2.01 -0.57 1.88
N LEU A 126 2.92 -0.59 2.86
CA LEU A 126 3.31 -1.79 3.58
C LEU A 126 2.57 -1.82 4.93
N PRO A 127 2.13 -2.99 5.43
CA PRO A 127 1.72 -3.12 6.82
C PRO A 127 2.82 -2.66 7.77
N GLY A 128 2.47 -2.23 8.98
CA GLY A 128 3.41 -1.56 9.89
C GLY A 128 4.70 -2.34 10.19
N ALA A 129 4.63 -3.66 10.34
CA ALA A 129 5.82 -4.47 10.57
C ALA A 129 6.74 -4.54 9.34
N GLU A 130 6.16 -4.60 8.15
CA GLU A 130 6.86 -4.61 6.86
C GLU A 130 7.45 -3.24 6.53
N ALA A 131 6.78 -2.15 6.90
CA ALA A 131 7.33 -0.80 6.81
C ALA A 131 8.57 -0.64 7.69
N LEU A 132 8.52 -1.11 8.93
CA LEU A 132 9.68 -1.13 9.84
C LEU A 132 10.81 -2.01 9.31
N ARG A 133 10.51 -3.19 8.76
CA ARG A 133 11.54 -4.05 8.13
C ARG A 133 12.19 -3.37 6.92
N ALA A 134 11.42 -2.67 6.10
CA ALA A 134 11.95 -1.91 4.96
C ALA A 134 12.86 -0.76 5.42
N GLU A 135 12.51 -0.08 6.52
CA GLU A 135 13.34 0.95 7.12
C GLU A 135 14.65 0.38 7.69
N ILE A 136 14.60 -0.75 8.40
CA ILE A 136 15.79 -1.47 8.88
C ILE A 136 16.71 -1.83 7.72
N GLN A 137 16.16 -2.39 6.64
CA GLN A 137 16.93 -2.77 5.45
C GLN A 137 17.63 -1.55 4.82
N ARG A 138 16.95 -0.40 4.74
CA ARG A 138 17.54 0.85 4.23
C ARG A 138 18.74 1.28 5.08
N ILE A 139 18.63 1.18 6.41
CA ILE A 139 19.72 1.50 7.35
C ILE A 139 20.89 0.52 7.17
N ASP A 140 20.62 -0.77 7.00
CA ASP A 140 21.66 -1.79 6.79
C ASP A 140 22.46 -1.55 5.50
N GLU A 141 21.79 -1.13 4.43
CA GLU A 141 22.43 -0.76 3.15
C GLU A 141 23.35 0.46 3.31
N GLU A 142 22.90 1.47 4.05
CA GLU A 142 23.71 2.65 4.36
C GLU A 142 24.93 2.29 5.22
N MET A 143 24.75 1.46 6.25
CA MET A 143 25.86 0.93 7.05
C MET A 143 26.87 0.16 6.22
N LYS A 144 26.40 -0.69 5.29
CA LYS A 144 27.28 -1.45 4.38
C LYS A 144 28.11 -0.51 3.50
N LYS A 145 27.48 0.54 2.95
CA LYS A 145 28.17 1.57 2.16
C LYS A 145 29.24 2.29 2.97
N LEU A 146 28.90 2.74 4.18
CA LEU A 146 29.82 3.44 5.08
C LEU A 146 30.98 2.54 5.53
N LYS A 147 30.73 1.25 5.83
CA LYS A 147 31.78 0.27 6.13
C LYS A 147 32.75 0.10 4.96
N GLY A 148 32.23 -0.01 3.73
CA GLY A 148 33.09 -0.08 2.54
C GLY A 148 33.97 1.17 2.38
N GLU A 149 33.40 2.35 2.60
CA GLU A 149 34.11 3.62 2.56
C GLU A 149 35.20 3.74 3.66
N LYS A 150 34.95 3.19 4.85
CA LYS A 150 35.94 3.10 5.93
C LYS A 150 37.10 2.19 5.54
N VAL A 151 36.82 0.99 5.05
CA VAL A 151 37.86 0.02 4.64
C VAL A 151 38.77 0.61 3.55
N LYS A 152 38.20 1.32 2.58
CA LYS A 152 39.01 2.03 1.56
C LYS A 152 39.97 3.04 2.19
N ARG A 153 39.50 3.87 3.13
CA ARG A 153 40.32 4.89 3.80
C ARG A 153 41.42 4.27 4.67
N GLU A 154 41.12 3.16 5.35
CA GLU A 154 42.11 2.40 6.12
C GLU A 154 43.22 1.82 5.22
N LEU A 155 42.84 1.30 4.05
CA LEU A 155 43.81 0.85 3.04
C LEU A 155 44.71 2.00 2.57
N PHE A 156 44.11 3.13 2.19
CA PHE A 156 44.87 4.33 1.79
C PHE A 156 45.80 4.82 2.90
N LEU A 157 45.35 4.85 4.15
CA LEU A 157 46.17 5.28 5.28
C LEU A 157 47.38 4.34 5.48
N ARG A 158 47.18 3.03 5.32
CA ARG A 158 48.26 2.03 5.40
C ARG A 158 49.26 2.19 4.26
N GLU A 159 48.81 2.46 3.05
CA GLU A 159 49.68 2.71 1.89
C GLU A 159 50.48 4.01 2.05
N MET A 160 49.89 5.06 2.64
CA MET A 160 50.60 6.31 2.93
C MET A 160 51.57 6.21 4.11
N GLY A 161 51.28 5.36 5.11
CA GLY A 161 52.11 5.16 6.30
C GLY A 161 53.21 4.11 6.18
N GLY A 162 53.29 3.39 5.05
CA GLY A 162 54.30 2.36 4.79
C GLY A 162 55.48 2.80 3.91
N GLY A 163 55.65 4.11 3.72
CA GLY A 163 56.74 4.70 2.92
C GLY A 163 57.82 5.34 3.80
N GLU A 164 58.49 4.54 4.64
CA GLU A 164 59.82 4.83 5.21
C GLU A 164 60.68 3.57 5.17
#